data_AF-A0A8B9R5Q9-F1
#
_entry.id   AF-A0A8B9R5Q9-F1
#
_cell.length_a   1.000
_cell.length_b   1.000
_cell.length_c   1.000
_cell.angle_alpha   90.00
_cell.angle_beta   90.00
_cell.angle_gamma   90.00
#
_symmetry.space_group_name_H-M   'P 1'
#
loop_
_entity.id
_entity.type
_entity.pdbx_description
1 polymer ?
#
loop_
_entity_poly.entity_id
_entity_poly.type
_entity_poly.pdbx_seq_one_letter_code
_entity_poly.pdbx_strand_id
1 'polypeptide(L)' 'PMSTDGPGSSSFPVLVGARDALIQAGRVVRSVNGRDVLVLHHQGSLHALDLHCYRE' A
#
# COMPACT_ATOMS: atom_id res chain seq x y z
N PRO A 1 20.62 25.65 -4.26
CA PRO A 1 20.07 24.87 -3.12
C PRO A 1 20.20 23.39 -3.46
N MET A 2 21.07 22.67 -2.74
CA MET A 2 21.33 21.25 -2.95
C MET A 2 20.04 20.46 -2.71
N SER A 3 19.51 19.83 -3.76
CA SER A 3 18.46 18.82 -3.61
C SER A 3 19.10 17.57 -3.03
N THR A 4 18.94 17.36 -1.73
CA THR A 4 19.24 16.09 -1.07
C THR A 4 18.14 15.10 -1.40
N ASP A 5 18.22 14.44 -2.55
CA ASP A 5 17.49 13.19 -2.76
C ASP A 5 18.10 12.15 -1.82
N GLY A 6 17.43 11.89 -0.70
CA GLY A 6 17.83 10.84 0.24
C GLY A 6 17.71 9.45 -0.39
N PRO A 7 18.48 8.46 0.08
CA PRO A 7 18.40 7.08 -0.41
C PRO A 7 17.11 6.44 0.14
N GLY A 8 15.96 6.66 -0.51
CA GLY A 8 14.71 6.15 0.06
C GLY A 8 13.48 6.07 -0.82
N SER A 9 13.44 6.69 -2.00
CA SER A 9 12.26 6.61 -2.85
C SER A 9 12.57 5.82 -4.12
N SER A 10 12.63 4.49 -4.01
CA SER A 10 12.44 3.66 -5.19
C SER A 10 11.00 3.87 -5.68
N SER A 11 10.84 4.56 -6.81
CA SER A 11 9.56 4.78 -7.48
C SER A 11 9.02 3.51 -8.17
N PHE A 12 9.53 2.34 -7.78
CA PHE A 12 9.12 1.06 -8.34
C PHE A 12 7.89 0.51 -7.58
N PRO A 13 6.93 -0.08 -8.30
CA PRO A 13 5.83 -0.80 -7.67
C PRO A 13 6.31 -1.92 -6.76
N VAL A 14 5.63 -2.11 -5.63
CA VAL A 14 5.89 -3.19 -4.66
C VAL A 14 4.81 -4.26 -4.77
N LEU A 15 5.21 -5.52 -4.88
CA LEU A 15 4.28 -6.65 -4.88
C LEU A 15 3.72 -6.88 -3.47
N VAL A 16 2.39 -6.81 -3.33
CA VAL A 16 1.70 -6.91 -2.03
C VAL A 16 1.03 -8.26 -1.78
N GLY A 17 0.94 -9.13 -2.79
CA GLY A 17 0.40 -10.48 -2.69
C GLY A 17 -0.18 -11.01 -4.00
N ALA A 18 -0.58 -12.29 -3.98
CA ALA A 18 -1.34 -12.90 -5.08
C ALA A 18 -2.79 -12.41 -5.10
N ARG A 19 -3.31 -12.10 -6.29
CA ARG A 19 -4.65 -11.50 -6.46
C ARG A 19 -5.75 -12.29 -5.76
N ASP A 20 -5.81 -13.60 -5.98
CA ASP A 20 -6.89 -14.45 -5.44
C ASP A 20 -6.82 -14.56 -3.92
N ALA A 21 -5.62 -14.57 -3.35
CA ALA A 21 -5.43 -14.55 -1.90
C ALA A 21 -5.91 -13.22 -1.29
N LEU A 22 -5.66 -12.09 -1.96
CA LEU A 22 -6.14 -10.77 -1.52
C LEU A 22 -7.67 -10.66 -1.61
N ILE A 23 -8.26 -11.22 -2.67
CA ILE A 23 -9.72 -11.28 -2.84
C ILE A 23 -10.35 -12.16 -1.76
N GLN A 24 -9.79 -13.34 -1.50
CA GLN A 24 -10.29 -14.27 -0.49
C GLN A 24 -10.17 -13.69 0.93
N ALA A 25 -9.08 -12.98 1.22
CA ALA A 25 -8.89 -12.32 2.51
C ALA A 25 -9.85 -11.14 2.73
N GLY A 26 -10.32 -10.51 1.65
CA GLY A 26 -11.19 -9.33 1.68
C GLY A 26 -10.48 -8.05 2.12
N ARG A 27 -9.59 -8.13 3.13
CA ARG A 27 -8.79 -7.03 3.66
C ARG A 27 -7.46 -7.55 4.20
N VAL A 28 -6.35 -6.86 3.88
CA VAL A 28 -5.04 -7.10 4.49
C VAL A 28 -4.29 -5.78 4.74
N VAL A 29 -3.35 -5.81 5.69
CA VAL A 29 -2.38 -4.72 5.91
C VAL A 29 -1.02 -5.15 5.36
N ARG A 30 -0.31 -4.22 4.71
CA ARG A 30 1.03 -4.43 4.15
C ARG A 30 1.90 -3.22 4.39
N SER A 31 3.15 -3.46 4.77
CA SER A 31 4.14 -2.40 4.87
C SER A 31 4.84 -2.23 3.52
N VAL A 32 4.79 -1.01 2.97
CA VAL A 32 5.32 -0.65 1.65
C VAL A 32 6.17 0.60 1.83
N ASN A 33 7.48 0.49 1.63
CA ASN A 33 8.44 1.61 1.74
C ASN A 33 8.27 2.42 3.05
N GLY A 34 8.04 1.73 4.17
CA GLY A 34 7.88 2.35 5.49
C GLY A 34 6.48 2.92 5.78
N ARG A 35 5.49 2.68 4.91
CA ARG A 35 4.08 3.03 5.14
C ARG A 35 3.23 1.78 5.24
N ASP A 36 2.31 1.77 6.21
CA ASP A 36 1.31 0.72 6.27
C ASP A 36 0.12 1.06 5.39
N VAL A 37 -0.15 0.17 4.44
CA VAL A 37 -1.19 0.29 3.43
C VAL A 37 -2.26 -0.77 3.68
N LEU A 38 -3.50 -0.33 3.70
CA LEU A 38 -4.69 -1.18 3.69
C LEU A 38 -5.00 -1.58 2.25
N VAL A 39 -4.94 -2.87 1.95
CA VAL A 39 -5.42 -3.44 0.69
C VAL A 39 -6.78 -4.08 0.94
N LEU A 40 -7.80 -3.68 0.19
CA LEU A 40 -9.18 -4.14 0.36
C LEU A 40 -9.79 -4.59 -0.97
N HIS A 41 -10.57 -5.67 -0.93
CA HIS A 41 -11.42 -6.09 -2.03
C HIS A 41 -12.85 -5.63 -1.77
N HIS A 42 -13.36 -4.75 -2.62
CA HIS A 42 -14.71 -4.22 -2.50
C HIS A 42 -15.32 -4.04 -3.89
N GLN A 43 -16.57 -4.49 -4.07
CA GLN A 43 -17.33 -4.37 -5.32
C GLN A 43 -16.56 -4.87 -6.57
N GLY A 44 -15.84 -5.99 -6.43
CA GLY A 44 -15.10 -6.62 -7.53
C GLY A 44 -13.74 -5.99 -7.84
N SER A 45 -13.30 -4.99 -7.06
CA SER A 45 -12.05 -4.26 -7.27
C SER A 45 -11.15 -4.32 -6.05
N LEU A 46 -9.83 -4.27 -6.27
CA LEU A 46 -8.84 -4.08 -5.22
C LEU A 46 -8.51 -2.60 -5.07
N HIS A 47 -8.53 -2.09 -3.85
CA HIS A 47 -8.11 -0.72 -3.51
C HIS A 47 -6.95 -0.77 -2.52
N ALA A 48 -6.04 0.19 -2.64
CA ALA A 48 -4.95 0.43 -1.70
C ALA A 48 -5.16 1.83 -1.08
N LEU A 49 -5.16 1.90 0.25
CA LEU A 49 -5.37 3.11 1.03
C LEU A 49 -4.28 3.20 2.10
N ASP A 50 -3.93 4.41 2.56
CA ASP A 50 -3.17 4.53 3.80
C ASP A 50 -3.97 3.91 4.95
N LEU A 51 -3.28 3.20 5.86
CA LEU A 51 -3.93 2.54 6.98
C LEU A 51 -4.54 3.55 7.97
N HIS A 52 -3.90 4.70 8.13
CA HIS A 52 -4.29 5.72 9.09
C HIS A 52 -5.34 6.65 8.49
N CYS A 53 -6.41 6.91 9.25
CA CYS A 53 -7.38 7.94 8.90
C CYS A 53 -6.71 9.31 8.95
N TYR A 54 -7.01 10.18 7.99
CA TYR A 54 -6.48 11.55 7.95
C TYR A 54 -7.21 12.52 8.87
N ARG A 55 -8.20 12.06 9.63
CA ARG A 55 -8.94 12.88 10.58
C ARG A 55 -8.43 12.63 11.99
N GLU A 56 -8.20 13.72 12.72
CA GLU A 56 -7.95 13.75 14.17
C GLU A 56 -9.26 13.65 14.97
#